data_AF-A0A4Q1S8W7-F1
#
_entry.id   AF-A0A4Q1S8W7-F1
#
_cell.length_a   1.000
_cell.length_b   1.000
_cell.length_c   1.000
_cell.angle_alpha   90.00
_cell.angle_beta   90.00
_cell.angle_gamma   90.00
#
_symmetry.space_group_name_H-M   'P 1'
#
loop_
_entity.id
_entity.type
_entity.pdbx_description
1 polymer ?
#
loop_
_entity_poly.entity_id
_entity_poly.type
_entity_poly.pdbx_seq_one_letter_code
_entity_poly.pdbx_strand_id
1 'polypeptide(L)'
;MPFFRPSIFSVSRSLVSVAAPILAASLGVAPAIAQSSSIGQPAPVKVQNSGNGPNSGAAAHAAAQAKSSSPALMDPAGPTISLQNSEALFDVAVALNACGYDAGLEQSDPIRLRVRQQVNEMTQQSADARDARDKICSFIDQHRLSGASRDLSQYVSLALFLNPPPELSPSVDEEEMPPDSTQVENIWPLLRDFVQKAQLHVIWVEDHAAYDALISQFHDPLTKMIVDTNAYLKIPASTYDGRRFLVVLEPLLSPAETNARVYGADYVVVVSPANGTIRMDDVRHTYLHYQLEPLLYARSTAMDRLLPFLKVVKDAPLDFVYRSDIVSLVIESMIRAIEARTMETGVVIHALPSDTERPDMEAIFKQHNAEVQKDAQIRQQSVSHSMSLGFVLTQYFYNQLINFEKSPESFQEAIGEMVYGMPVDEEINRAKNVRFVEEGSTDVIARTPRQPRGLDLAELDLIKGDATSASSLAQKALDQKTGDPARANFILARADLVEGHMDDAEKAFRETVRLSQDPRMSAWSHIYLGRILDVEEERDQAVAEYKAALTVRDGQPDTKAAAEKGVKAPFTLPKHEESDSDAEDDGKAPAKPQGTASPDSGSTQAAPQNSQPQR
;
A
#
# COMPACT_ATOMS: atom_id res chain seq x y z
N MET A 1 -23.84 22.69 -68.55
CA MET A 1 -23.49 24.12 -68.54
C MET A 1 -23.60 24.63 -67.10
N PRO A 2 -22.71 25.49 -66.60
CA PRO A 2 -21.26 25.35 -66.79
C PRO A 2 -20.39 25.94 -65.62
N PHE A 3 -19.06 25.74 -65.76
CA PHE A 3 -17.98 26.69 -65.45
C PHE A 3 -17.58 26.91 -63.96
N PHE A 4 -16.30 27.03 -63.53
CA PHE A 4 -15.03 27.35 -64.19
C PHE A 4 -13.84 26.81 -63.35
N ARG A 5 -12.81 26.24 -64.00
CA ARG A 5 -11.39 26.20 -63.56
C ARG A 5 -10.67 27.37 -64.25
N PRO A 6 -9.64 28.01 -63.69
CA PRO A 6 -8.28 27.85 -64.29
C PRO A 6 -7.11 28.00 -63.27
N SER A 7 -6.03 27.21 -63.39
CA SER A 7 -4.71 27.49 -64.01
C SER A 7 -3.65 27.98 -63.01
N ILE A 8 -2.60 27.20 -62.73
CA ILE A 8 -1.30 27.08 -63.46
C ILE A 8 -0.44 28.35 -63.35
N PHE A 9 0.70 28.24 -62.65
CA PHE A 9 1.98 28.73 -63.17
C PHE A 9 3.12 27.77 -62.80
N SER A 10 3.86 27.40 -63.84
CA SER A 10 5.10 26.64 -63.85
C SER A 10 6.24 27.62 -64.12
N VAL A 11 7.40 27.44 -63.48
CA VAL A 11 8.70 27.79 -64.08
C VAL A 11 9.72 26.71 -63.74
N SER A 12 10.27 26.12 -64.80
CA SER A 12 11.35 25.13 -64.85
C SER A 12 12.74 25.78 -64.94
N ARG A 13 13.76 24.90 -64.82
CA ARG A 13 15.18 24.95 -65.28
C ARG A 13 16.19 25.38 -64.20
N SER A 14 17.36 24.76 -64.03
CA SER A 14 18.03 23.65 -64.71
C SER A 14 19.26 23.22 -63.90
N LEU A 15 19.46 21.91 -63.72
CA LEU A 15 20.68 21.14 -64.04
C LEU A 15 22.05 21.84 -63.93
N VAL A 16 22.90 21.36 -63.02
CA VAL A 16 24.30 21.03 -63.32
C VAL A 16 24.67 19.72 -62.61
N SER A 17 25.10 18.76 -63.43
CA SER A 17 25.68 17.45 -63.11
C SER A 17 27.12 17.60 -62.61
N VAL A 18 27.66 16.63 -61.87
CA VAL A 18 28.90 15.91 -62.23
C VAL A 18 29.31 14.92 -61.12
N ALA A 19 29.29 13.65 -61.52
CA ALA A 19 30.22 12.54 -61.25
C ALA A 19 30.76 12.20 -59.84
N ALA A 20 30.52 10.93 -59.47
CA ALA A 20 31.27 10.08 -58.54
C ALA A 20 32.68 9.73 -59.09
N PRO A 21 33.46 8.74 -58.57
CA PRO A 21 33.45 7.97 -57.30
C PRO A 21 34.86 7.91 -56.64
N ILE A 22 35.06 7.09 -55.58
CA ILE A 22 36.12 6.03 -55.47
C ILE A 22 36.40 5.66 -54.00
N LEU A 23 36.34 4.34 -53.77
CA LEU A 23 36.79 3.57 -52.62
C LEU A 23 38.25 3.13 -52.87
N ALA A 24 39.16 3.20 -51.88
CA ALA A 24 40.14 2.14 -51.53
C ALA A 24 41.34 2.59 -50.65
N ALA A 25 41.51 1.86 -49.54
CA ALA A 25 42.74 1.19 -49.08
C ALA A 25 43.94 1.96 -48.45
N SER A 26 44.08 1.77 -47.13
CA SER A 26 45.20 1.12 -46.41
C SER A 26 46.54 1.83 -46.11
N LEU A 27 47.03 1.49 -44.89
CA LEU A 27 48.41 1.41 -44.35
C LEU A 27 49.03 2.65 -43.66
N GLY A 28 49.03 2.57 -42.31
CA GLY A 28 50.24 2.45 -41.50
C GLY A 28 51.01 3.72 -41.13
N VAL A 29 51.27 3.91 -39.83
CA VAL A 29 52.59 4.15 -39.19
C VAL A 29 52.36 4.51 -37.70
N ALA A 30 53.08 3.81 -36.81
CA ALA A 30 53.15 4.03 -35.37
C ALA A 30 53.96 5.30 -35.00
N PRO A 31 53.96 5.76 -33.73
CA PRO A 31 55.04 5.32 -32.84
C PRO A 31 54.69 5.14 -31.35
N ALA A 32 55.20 4.01 -30.84
CA ALA A 32 55.99 3.80 -29.62
C ALA A 32 56.25 4.92 -28.57
N ILE A 33 56.00 4.50 -27.30
CA ILE A 33 56.82 4.61 -26.06
C ILE A 33 56.80 5.93 -25.26
N ALA A 34 56.20 5.86 -24.06
CA ALA A 34 56.89 6.20 -22.80
C ALA A 34 56.23 5.48 -21.61
N GLN A 35 57.07 4.79 -20.84
CA GLN A 35 56.74 3.96 -19.68
C GLN A 35 56.57 4.81 -18.42
N SER A 36 55.65 4.41 -17.54
CA SER A 36 55.85 4.60 -16.10
C SER A 36 55.29 3.40 -15.33
N SER A 37 56.09 2.98 -14.38
CA SER A 37 56.17 1.64 -13.81
C SER A 37 55.30 1.44 -12.57
N SER A 38 54.86 0.20 -12.46
CA SER A 38 54.15 -0.48 -11.38
C SER A 38 54.82 -0.40 -10.01
N ILE A 39 54.00 -0.22 -8.96
CA ILE A 39 54.29 -0.65 -7.58
C ILE A 39 53.15 -1.57 -7.10
N GLY A 40 53.51 -2.83 -6.88
CA GLY A 40 53.04 -3.70 -5.78
C GLY A 40 51.55 -3.99 -5.61
N GLN A 41 51.10 -5.13 -6.15
CA GLN A 41 49.97 -5.90 -5.59
C GLN A 41 50.38 -6.55 -4.25
N PRO A 42 49.47 -6.68 -3.28
CA PRO A 42 49.47 -7.80 -2.34
C PRO A 42 48.35 -8.80 -2.66
N ALA A 43 48.70 -10.07 -2.49
CA ALA A 43 47.89 -11.27 -2.68
C ALA A 43 46.63 -11.35 -1.77
N PRO A 44 45.62 -12.17 -2.11
CA PRO A 44 44.40 -12.31 -1.31
C PRO A 44 44.70 -13.10 -0.03
N VAL A 45 44.50 -12.48 1.12
CA VAL A 45 44.55 -13.14 2.43
C VAL A 45 43.21 -13.85 2.66
N LYS A 46 43.26 -15.18 2.77
CA LYS A 46 42.21 -16.00 3.39
C LYS A 46 42.05 -15.56 4.85
N VAL A 47 40.96 -14.89 5.18
CA VAL A 47 40.60 -14.61 6.58
C VAL A 47 39.75 -15.75 7.11
N GLN A 48 40.33 -16.46 8.08
CA GLN A 48 39.68 -17.47 8.88
C GLN A 48 38.63 -16.84 9.81
N ASN A 49 37.47 -17.48 9.83
CA ASN A 49 36.34 -17.20 10.69
C ASN A 49 36.62 -17.67 12.12
N SER A 50 36.53 -16.79 13.14
CA SER A 50 36.39 -17.14 14.56
C SER A 50 36.13 -15.87 15.41
N GLY A 51 35.00 -15.80 16.10
CA GLY A 51 34.81 -14.86 17.21
C GLY A 51 33.38 -14.35 17.42
N ASN A 52 32.59 -15.08 18.22
CA ASN A 52 31.23 -14.78 18.69
C ASN A 52 31.06 -13.44 19.43
N GLY A 53 29.87 -12.83 19.25
CA GLY A 53 29.24 -11.89 20.18
C GLY A 53 27.84 -11.49 19.67
N PRO A 54 26.72 -11.85 20.33
CA PRO A 54 25.39 -11.72 19.75
C PRO A 54 24.81 -10.33 20.04
N ASN A 55 24.59 -9.54 19.00
CA ASN A 55 23.69 -8.39 19.07
C ASN A 55 22.59 -8.57 18.01
N SER A 56 21.88 -9.69 18.09
CA SER A 56 20.75 -10.05 17.23
C SER A 56 19.42 -9.65 17.86
N GLY A 57 19.28 -8.38 18.23
CA GLY A 57 18.02 -7.78 18.70
C GLY A 57 17.28 -6.96 17.64
N ALA A 58 17.96 -6.58 16.55
CA ALA A 58 17.39 -5.73 15.51
C ALA A 58 16.92 -6.50 14.25
N ALA A 59 17.23 -7.79 14.13
CA ALA A 59 16.92 -8.60 12.94
C ALA A 59 15.65 -9.46 13.08
N ALA A 60 15.03 -9.53 14.27
CA ALA A 60 13.93 -10.46 14.55
C ALA A 60 12.52 -9.90 14.27
N HIS A 61 12.38 -8.61 13.93
CA HIS A 61 11.08 -8.00 13.59
C HIS A 61 10.93 -7.59 12.13
N ALA A 62 11.92 -7.90 11.28
CA ALA A 62 11.76 -7.93 9.82
C ALA A 62 11.07 -9.23 9.33
N ALA A 63 10.77 -10.17 10.23
CA ALA A 63 10.40 -11.55 9.87
C ALA A 63 8.89 -11.86 9.78
N ALA A 64 8.01 -10.85 9.68
CA ALA A 64 6.58 -11.06 9.42
C ALA A 64 6.08 -10.47 8.09
N GLN A 65 6.98 -9.96 7.23
CA GLN A 65 6.67 -9.79 5.81
C GLN A 65 6.94 -11.14 5.13
N ALA A 66 5.88 -11.91 4.85
CA ALA A 66 6.03 -13.10 3.99
C ALA A 66 6.79 -12.68 2.72
N LYS A 67 7.79 -13.49 2.33
CA LYS A 67 8.70 -13.28 1.20
C LYS A 67 7.94 -12.79 -0.04
N SER A 68 7.92 -11.48 -0.24
CA SER A 68 7.55 -10.90 -1.53
C SER A 68 8.83 -10.81 -2.32
N SER A 69 8.89 -11.53 -3.43
CA SER A 69 9.99 -11.43 -4.38
C SER A 69 9.97 -10.08 -5.08
N SER A 70 11.16 -9.62 -5.47
CA SER A 70 11.32 -8.39 -6.23
C SER A 70 10.74 -8.55 -7.65
N PRO A 71 10.11 -7.51 -8.21
CA PRO A 71 9.70 -7.50 -9.62
C PRO A 71 10.85 -7.85 -10.57
N ALA A 72 10.54 -8.50 -11.69
CA ALA A 72 11.51 -8.96 -12.70
C ALA A 72 12.38 -7.81 -13.26
N LEU A 73 11.80 -6.61 -13.30
CA LEU A 73 12.42 -5.42 -13.87
C LEU A 73 13.44 -4.77 -12.89
N MET A 74 13.45 -5.18 -11.62
CA MET A 74 14.41 -4.69 -10.63
C MET A 74 15.78 -5.32 -10.84
N ASP A 75 16.80 -4.49 -11.10
CA ASP A 75 18.19 -4.92 -11.06
C ASP A 75 18.72 -4.91 -9.62
N PRO A 76 19.10 -6.06 -9.03
CA PRO A 76 19.70 -6.11 -7.71
C PRO A 76 20.99 -5.30 -7.58
N ALA A 77 21.74 -5.11 -8.68
CA ALA A 77 22.95 -4.30 -8.75
C ALA A 77 22.69 -2.86 -9.23
N GLY A 78 21.43 -2.54 -9.54
CA GLY A 78 21.00 -1.24 -10.04
C GLY A 78 20.99 -0.14 -8.98
N PRO A 79 20.72 1.11 -9.40
CA PRO A 79 20.59 2.24 -8.48
C PRO A 79 19.40 2.06 -7.53
N THR A 80 19.47 2.72 -6.37
CA THR A 80 18.40 2.68 -5.35
C THR A 80 17.13 3.38 -5.80
N ILE A 81 17.29 4.43 -6.60
CA ILE A 81 16.20 5.19 -7.20
C ILE A 81 16.40 5.19 -8.72
N SER A 82 15.37 4.80 -9.47
CA SER A 82 15.45 4.71 -10.93
C SER A 82 14.17 5.20 -11.61
N LEU A 83 14.35 5.66 -12.84
CA LEU A 83 13.31 6.01 -13.80
C LEU A 83 13.62 5.25 -15.09
N GLN A 84 12.74 4.37 -15.53
CA GLN A 84 12.98 3.53 -16.72
C GLN A 84 11.68 3.09 -17.40
N ASN A 85 11.84 2.43 -18.55
CA ASN A 85 10.76 1.79 -19.28
C ASN A 85 10.82 0.27 -19.09
N SER A 86 9.76 -0.44 -19.48
CA SER A 86 9.71 -1.91 -19.42
C SER A 86 9.04 -2.48 -20.67
N GLU A 87 9.76 -3.30 -21.43
CA GLU A 87 9.21 -3.94 -22.63
C GLU A 87 8.10 -4.94 -22.30
N ALA A 88 8.21 -5.66 -21.17
CA ALA A 88 7.14 -6.56 -20.72
C ALA A 88 5.85 -5.79 -20.37
N LEU A 89 5.99 -4.60 -19.78
CA LEU A 89 4.85 -3.72 -19.51
C LEU A 89 4.27 -3.13 -20.79
N PHE A 90 5.12 -2.75 -21.74
CA PHE A 90 4.71 -2.35 -23.08
C PHE A 90 3.90 -3.44 -23.76
N ASP A 91 4.37 -4.68 -23.77
CA ASP A 91 3.69 -5.82 -24.41
C ASP A 91 2.29 -6.06 -23.81
N VAL A 92 2.19 -6.02 -22.47
CA VAL A 92 0.90 -6.12 -21.78
C VAL A 92 -0.01 -4.94 -22.12
N ALA A 93 0.51 -3.72 -22.11
CA ALA A 93 -0.27 -2.53 -22.43
C ALA A 93 -0.72 -2.50 -23.89
N VAL A 94 0.09 -3.00 -24.83
CA VAL A 94 -0.29 -3.21 -26.23
C VAL A 94 -1.44 -4.20 -26.34
N ALA A 95 -1.37 -5.33 -25.64
CA ALA A 95 -2.45 -6.31 -25.62
C ALA A 95 -3.76 -5.70 -25.11
N LEU A 96 -3.72 -4.95 -24.01
CA LEU A 96 -4.90 -4.24 -23.49
C LEU A 96 -5.49 -3.26 -24.53
N ASN A 97 -4.64 -2.43 -25.15
CA ASN A 97 -5.08 -1.44 -26.15
C ASN A 97 -5.63 -2.11 -27.43
N ALA A 98 -5.08 -3.26 -27.83
CA ALA A 98 -5.58 -4.06 -28.93
C ALA A 98 -6.94 -4.71 -28.63
N CYS A 99 -7.26 -4.90 -27.35
CA CYS A 99 -8.51 -5.48 -26.86
C CYS A 99 -9.53 -4.45 -26.37
N GLY A 100 -9.37 -3.17 -26.74
CA GLY A 100 -10.36 -2.12 -26.50
C GLY A 100 -10.18 -1.33 -25.20
N TYR A 101 -8.98 -1.34 -24.61
CA TYR A 101 -8.66 -0.45 -23.50
C TYR A 101 -8.49 1.01 -23.99
N ASP A 102 -9.53 1.82 -23.80
CA ASP A 102 -9.61 3.22 -24.25
C ASP A 102 -9.59 4.26 -23.10
N ALA A 103 -9.39 3.83 -21.85
CA ALA A 103 -9.36 4.74 -20.71
C ALA A 103 -8.25 5.79 -20.87
N GLY A 104 -8.64 7.07 -20.76
CA GLY A 104 -7.72 8.21 -20.87
C GLY A 104 -7.06 8.40 -22.24
N LEU A 105 -7.55 7.74 -23.30
CA LEU A 105 -6.90 7.71 -24.61
C LEU A 105 -6.70 9.11 -25.21
N GLU A 106 -7.71 9.97 -25.13
CA GLU A 106 -7.66 11.32 -25.71
C GLU A 106 -6.61 12.22 -25.05
N GLN A 107 -6.31 11.97 -23.78
CA GLN A 107 -5.33 12.73 -22.99
C GLN A 107 -3.94 12.10 -23.01
N SER A 108 -3.81 10.87 -23.51
CA SER A 108 -2.56 10.10 -23.51
C SER A 108 -1.52 10.71 -24.45
N ASP A 109 -0.27 10.36 -24.22
CA ASP A 109 0.82 10.73 -25.12
C ASP A 109 0.59 10.22 -26.56
N PRO A 110 0.97 10.99 -27.61
CA PRO A 110 0.82 10.59 -29.00
C PRO A 110 1.43 9.23 -29.36
N ILE A 111 2.44 8.76 -28.62
CA ILE A 111 3.01 7.41 -28.78
C ILE A 111 1.91 6.35 -28.69
N ARG A 112 0.92 6.52 -27.81
CA ARG A 112 -0.16 5.55 -27.64
C ARG A 112 -0.97 5.34 -28.91
N LEU A 113 -1.38 6.41 -29.57
CA LEU A 113 -2.13 6.31 -30.83
C LEU A 113 -1.27 5.74 -31.96
N ARG A 114 0.00 6.10 -32.03
CA ARG A 114 0.93 5.57 -33.03
C ARG A 114 1.10 4.05 -32.89
N VAL A 115 1.40 3.57 -31.68
CA VAL A 115 1.56 2.14 -31.40
C VAL A 115 0.27 1.36 -31.71
N ARG A 116 -0.89 1.89 -31.34
CA ARG A 116 -2.18 1.28 -31.72
C ARG A 116 -2.36 1.17 -33.23
N GLN A 117 -1.95 2.19 -33.98
CA GLN A 117 -1.99 2.17 -35.43
C GLN A 117 -1.05 1.09 -36.01
N GLN A 118 0.21 1.04 -35.57
CA GLN A 118 1.18 0.02 -36.01
C GLN A 118 0.64 -1.40 -35.74
N VAL A 119 0.11 -1.66 -34.54
CA VAL A 119 -0.46 -2.98 -34.18
C VAL A 119 -1.67 -3.32 -35.04
N ASN A 120 -2.54 -2.34 -35.32
CA ASN A 120 -3.68 -2.53 -36.20
C ASN A 120 -3.24 -2.86 -37.64
N GLU A 121 -2.21 -2.20 -38.15
CA GLU A 121 -1.64 -2.48 -39.48
C GLU A 121 -1.03 -3.89 -39.54
N MET A 122 -0.25 -4.28 -38.53
CA MET A 122 0.37 -5.61 -38.44
C MET A 122 -0.67 -6.72 -38.36
N THR A 123 -1.71 -6.55 -37.54
CA THR A 123 -2.81 -7.51 -37.46
C THR A 123 -3.68 -7.52 -38.72
N GLN A 124 -3.86 -6.40 -39.42
CA GLN A 124 -4.57 -6.41 -40.72
C GLN A 124 -3.81 -7.18 -41.81
N GLN A 125 -2.49 -7.27 -41.72
CA GLN A 125 -1.65 -7.94 -42.71
C GLN A 125 -1.43 -9.44 -42.42
N SER A 126 -1.68 -9.90 -41.19
CA SER A 126 -1.40 -11.29 -40.75
C SER A 126 -2.63 -11.95 -40.13
N ALA A 127 -3.09 -13.06 -40.72
CA ALA A 127 -4.17 -13.87 -40.14
C ALA A 127 -3.76 -14.47 -38.79
N ASP A 128 -2.54 -15.00 -38.68
CA ASP A 128 -2.04 -15.57 -37.44
C ASP A 128 -1.98 -14.53 -36.31
N ALA A 129 -1.60 -13.28 -36.62
CA ALA A 129 -1.59 -12.20 -35.65
C ALA A 129 -3.00 -11.81 -35.18
N ARG A 130 -4.00 -11.82 -36.07
CA ARG A 130 -5.41 -11.62 -35.69
C ARG A 130 -5.90 -12.73 -34.78
N ASP A 131 -5.64 -13.97 -35.14
CA ASP A 131 -6.09 -15.12 -34.34
C ASP A 131 -5.44 -15.12 -32.96
N ALA A 132 -4.17 -14.71 -32.85
CA ALA A 132 -3.49 -14.54 -31.57
C ALA A 132 -4.09 -13.39 -30.75
N ARG A 133 -4.36 -12.23 -31.38
CA ARG A 133 -5.06 -11.10 -30.77
C ARG A 133 -6.42 -11.52 -30.23
N ASP A 134 -7.24 -12.21 -31.03
CA ASP A 134 -8.61 -12.57 -30.65
C ASP A 134 -8.64 -13.55 -29.46
N LYS A 135 -7.63 -14.43 -29.35
CA LYS A 135 -7.45 -15.32 -28.18
C LYS A 135 -7.09 -14.55 -26.92
N ILE A 136 -6.10 -13.65 -26.98
CA ILE A 136 -5.73 -12.85 -25.80
C ILE A 136 -6.86 -11.90 -25.40
N CYS A 137 -7.59 -11.31 -26.35
CA CYS A 137 -8.76 -10.48 -26.06
C CYS A 137 -9.89 -11.28 -25.41
N SER A 138 -10.14 -12.52 -25.86
CA SER A 138 -11.11 -13.39 -25.18
C SER A 138 -10.71 -13.68 -23.73
N PHE A 139 -9.42 -13.87 -23.45
CA PHE A 139 -8.94 -14.04 -22.08
C PHE A 139 -9.16 -12.76 -21.28
N ILE A 140 -8.76 -11.59 -21.79
CA ILE A 140 -8.92 -10.30 -21.11
C ILE A 140 -10.39 -10.04 -20.79
N ASP A 141 -11.28 -10.26 -21.76
CA ASP A 141 -12.72 -10.07 -21.59
C ASP A 141 -13.32 -10.98 -20.50
N GLN A 142 -12.81 -12.20 -20.34
CA GLN A 142 -13.26 -13.15 -19.30
C GLN A 142 -12.80 -12.78 -17.89
N HIS A 143 -11.74 -11.97 -17.77
CA HIS A 143 -11.14 -11.59 -16.48
C HIS A 143 -11.39 -10.12 -16.12
N ARG A 144 -12.32 -9.45 -16.81
CA ARG A 144 -12.68 -8.06 -16.52
C ARG A 144 -13.23 -7.91 -15.11
N LEU A 145 -12.64 -7.01 -14.34
CA LEU A 145 -13.11 -6.66 -13.01
C LEU A 145 -14.08 -5.47 -13.03
N SER A 146 -14.92 -5.36 -11.99
CA SER A 146 -15.75 -4.18 -11.79
C SER A 146 -14.88 -2.98 -11.37
N GLY A 147 -14.84 -1.96 -12.23
CA GLY A 147 -14.06 -0.73 -12.03
C GLY A 147 -12.77 -0.71 -12.84
N ALA A 148 -12.64 0.29 -13.72
CA ALA A 148 -11.55 0.39 -14.71
C ALA A 148 -10.15 0.33 -14.08
N SER A 149 -9.94 1.01 -12.95
CA SER A 149 -8.64 1.03 -12.27
C SER A 149 -8.24 -0.34 -11.69
N ARG A 150 -9.20 -1.09 -11.12
CA ARG A 150 -8.93 -2.45 -10.61
C ARG A 150 -8.65 -3.42 -11.75
N ASP A 151 -9.35 -3.25 -12.86
CA ASP A 151 -9.15 -4.05 -14.08
C ASP A 151 -7.77 -3.82 -14.68
N LEU A 152 -7.29 -2.58 -14.73
CA LEU A 152 -5.91 -2.29 -15.17
C LEU A 152 -4.87 -2.83 -14.18
N SER A 153 -5.12 -2.65 -12.89
CA SER A 153 -4.18 -2.98 -11.80
C SER A 153 -3.67 -4.42 -11.89
N GLN A 154 -4.54 -5.41 -12.09
CA GLN A 154 -4.13 -6.83 -12.16
C GLN A 154 -3.10 -7.11 -13.27
N TYR A 155 -3.24 -6.47 -14.43
CA TYR A 155 -2.31 -6.62 -15.55
C TYR A 155 -1.01 -5.88 -15.34
N VAL A 156 -1.05 -4.70 -14.71
CA VAL A 156 0.17 -3.97 -14.32
C VAL A 156 0.96 -4.80 -13.29
N SER A 157 0.30 -5.40 -12.29
CA SER A 157 0.97 -6.30 -11.33
C SER A 157 1.66 -7.46 -12.03
N LEU A 158 0.95 -8.13 -12.93
CA LEU A 158 1.49 -9.24 -13.69
C LEU A 158 2.73 -8.81 -14.49
N ALA A 159 2.61 -7.72 -15.26
CA ALA A 159 3.67 -7.23 -16.14
C ALA A 159 4.99 -6.95 -15.42
N LEU A 160 4.93 -6.45 -14.18
CA LEU A 160 6.12 -6.18 -13.36
C LEU A 160 6.87 -7.46 -12.97
N PHE A 161 6.23 -8.62 -13.01
CA PHE A 161 6.78 -9.94 -12.67
C PHE A 161 6.96 -10.84 -13.91
N LEU A 162 6.91 -10.30 -15.12
CA LEU A 162 7.26 -11.04 -16.33
C LEU A 162 8.73 -10.81 -16.68
N ASN A 163 9.44 -11.90 -17.01
CA ASN A 163 10.75 -11.80 -17.65
C ASN A 163 10.64 -11.05 -18.98
N PRO A 164 11.68 -10.29 -19.38
CA PRO A 164 11.68 -9.62 -20.67
C PRO A 164 11.44 -10.59 -21.85
N PRO A 165 10.89 -10.11 -22.98
CA PRO A 165 10.81 -10.91 -24.19
C PRO A 165 12.21 -11.41 -24.62
N PRO A 166 12.30 -12.61 -25.23
CA PRO A 166 11.20 -13.38 -25.80
C PRO A 166 10.52 -14.37 -24.83
N GLU A 167 10.97 -14.46 -23.57
CA GLU A 167 10.48 -15.48 -22.64
C GLU A 167 9.07 -15.16 -22.13
N LEU A 168 8.84 -13.93 -21.65
CA LEU A 168 7.55 -13.43 -21.13
C LEU A 168 6.86 -14.41 -20.17
N SER A 169 7.64 -15.13 -19.36
CA SER A 169 7.12 -15.99 -18.30
C SER A 169 7.20 -15.29 -16.95
N PRO A 170 6.41 -15.70 -15.94
CA PRO A 170 6.60 -15.26 -14.57
C PRO A 170 8.05 -15.45 -14.11
N SER A 171 8.60 -14.45 -13.43
CA SER A 171 9.96 -14.47 -12.88
C SER A 171 10.04 -15.19 -11.53
N VAL A 172 8.88 -15.53 -10.96
CA VAL A 172 8.69 -16.08 -9.61
C VAL A 172 7.59 -17.15 -9.65
N ASP A 173 7.53 -17.99 -8.62
CA ASP A 173 6.49 -19.01 -8.50
C ASP A 173 5.12 -18.38 -8.15
N GLU A 174 4.03 -19.11 -8.44
CA GLU A 174 2.64 -18.66 -8.24
C GLU A 174 2.37 -18.18 -6.80
N GLU A 175 3.00 -18.79 -5.78
CA GLU A 175 2.81 -18.36 -4.39
C GLU A 175 3.46 -17.01 -4.06
N GLU A 176 4.46 -16.60 -4.83
CA GLU A 176 5.18 -15.34 -4.65
C GLU A 176 4.61 -14.21 -5.55
N MET A 177 3.71 -14.54 -6.48
CA MET A 177 3.04 -13.57 -7.33
C MET A 177 2.16 -12.60 -6.53
N PRO A 178 2.03 -11.33 -6.97
CA PRO A 178 1.12 -10.38 -6.37
C PRO A 178 -0.32 -10.92 -6.27
N PRO A 179 -1.03 -10.79 -5.14
CA PRO A 179 -2.37 -11.35 -5.00
C PRO A 179 -3.37 -10.81 -6.03
N ASP A 180 -3.16 -9.60 -6.52
CA ASP A 180 -3.99 -8.95 -7.53
C ASP A 180 -3.69 -9.40 -8.97
N SER A 181 -2.57 -10.06 -9.27
CA SER A 181 -2.30 -10.67 -10.58
C SER A 181 -2.68 -12.15 -10.66
N THR A 182 -2.94 -12.82 -9.53
CA THR A 182 -3.24 -14.28 -9.49
C THR A 182 -4.34 -14.72 -10.46
N GLN A 183 -5.37 -13.89 -10.66
CA GLN A 183 -6.48 -14.23 -11.56
C GLN A 183 -6.09 -14.18 -13.04
N VAL A 184 -5.04 -13.44 -13.39
CA VAL A 184 -4.63 -13.20 -14.79
C VAL A 184 -3.27 -13.81 -15.12
N GLU A 185 -2.60 -14.45 -14.16
CA GLU A 185 -1.26 -15.01 -14.32
C GLU A 185 -1.13 -15.87 -15.58
N ASN A 186 -2.11 -16.73 -15.84
CA ASN A 186 -2.12 -17.68 -16.96
C ASN A 186 -2.29 -17.05 -18.35
N ILE A 187 -2.35 -15.72 -18.48
CA ILE A 187 -2.37 -15.02 -19.78
C ILE A 187 -1.03 -15.09 -20.51
N TRP A 188 0.08 -15.27 -19.78
CA TRP A 188 1.44 -15.12 -20.32
C TRP A 188 1.74 -15.97 -21.57
N PRO A 189 1.23 -17.21 -21.75
CA PRO A 189 1.44 -17.97 -22.99
C PRO A 189 0.71 -17.35 -24.19
N LEU A 190 -0.48 -16.78 -23.98
CA LEU A 190 -1.26 -16.09 -25.00
C LEU A 190 -0.59 -14.76 -25.38
N LEU A 191 -0.07 -14.04 -24.37
CA LEU A 191 0.70 -12.82 -24.58
C LEU A 191 1.93 -13.09 -25.44
N ARG A 192 2.72 -14.12 -25.10
CA ARG A 192 3.89 -14.52 -25.87
C ARG A 192 3.56 -14.89 -27.32
N ASP A 193 2.48 -15.63 -27.55
CA ASP A 193 2.02 -15.97 -28.92
C ASP A 193 1.65 -14.71 -29.72
N PHE A 194 0.94 -13.77 -29.08
CA PHE A 194 0.58 -12.49 -29.69
C PHE A 194 1.81 -11.62 -29.99
N VAL A 195 2.71 -11.45 -29.03
CA VAL A 195 3.98 -10.70 -29.18
C VAL A 195 4.78 -11.21 -30.37
N GLN A 196 4.93 -12.52 -30.51
CA GLN A 196 5.66 -13.14 -31.61
C GLN A 196 4.96 -12.94 -32.97
N LYS A 197 3.65 -13.21 -33.05
CA LYS A 197 2.91 -13.17 -34.32
C LYS A 197 2.61 -11.76 -34.81
N ALA A 198 2.40 -10.82 -33.90
CA ALA A 198 2.22 -9.41 -34.21
C ALA A 198 3.55 -8.65 -34.33
N GLN A 199 4.68 -9.31 -34.06
CA GLN A 199 6.04 -8.75 -34.08
C GLN A 199 6.17 -7.50 -33.19
N LEU A 200 5.64 -7.58 -31.96
CA LEU A 200 5.60 -6.41 -31.06
C LEU A 200 6.99 -5.89 -30.69
N HIS A 201 8.01 -6.76 -30.63
CA HIS A 201 9.40 -6.34 -30.43
C HIS A 201 9.89 -5.37 -31.53
N VAL A 202 9.42 -5.53 -32.78
CA VAL A 202 9.79 -4.60 -33.86
C VAL A 202 9.18 -3.23 -33.60
N ILE A 203 7.91 -3.18 -33.20
CA ILE A 203 7.21 -1.94 -32.84
C ILE A 203 7.90 -1.27 -31.63
N TRP A 204 8.27 -2.06 -30.61
CA TRP A 204 9.03 -1.57 -29.47
C TRP A 204 10.34 -0.90 -29.88
N VAL A 205 11.15 -1.57 -30.72
CA VAL A 205 12.43 -1.04 -31.19
C VAL A 205 12.24 0.23 -32.04
N GLU A 206 11.19 0.29 -32.87
CA GLU A 206 10.86 1.48 -33.67
C GLU A 206 10.51 2.70 -32.80
N ASP A 207 9.80 2.50 -31.70
CA ASP A 207 9.35 3.56 -30.80
C ASP A 207 10.27 3.82 -29.61
N HIS A 208 11.33 3.01 -29.41
CA HIS A 208 12.23 3.09 -28.26
C HIS A 208 12.86 4.49 -28.08
N ALA A 209 13.25 5.15 -29.18
CA ALA A 209 13.79 6.51 -29.11
C ALA A 209 12.77 7.54 -28.59
N ALA A 210 11.48 7.33 -28.83
CA ALA A 210 10.43 8.20 -28.31
C ALA A 210 10.19 7.96 -26.81
N TYR A 211 10.29 6.70 -26.36
CA TYR A 211 10.29 6.34 -24.94
C TYR A 211 11.49 6.94 -24.18
N ASP A 212 12.70 6.90 -24.75
CA ASP A 212 13.90 7.52 -24.16
C ASP A 212 13.78 9.04 -24.07
N ALA A 213 13.12 9.67 -25.04
CA ALA A 213 12.84 11.11 -25.00
C ALA A 213 11.90 11.46 -23.82
N LEU A 214 10.89 10.64 -23.53
CA LEU A 214 10.03 10.81 -22.36
C LEU A 214 10.81 10.64 -21.05
N ILE A 215 11.66 9.62 -20.93
CA ILE A 215 12.52 9.43 -19.76
C ILE A 215 13.39 10.68 -19.53
N SER A 216 14.02 11.17 -20.59
CA SER A 216 14.87 12.36 -20.54
C SER A 216 14.09 13.60 -20.10
N GLN A 217 12.84 13.74 -20.56
CA GLN A 217 11.96 14.85 -20.19
C GLN A 217 11.58 14.84 -18.70
N PHE A 218 11.34 13.67 -18.11
CA PHE A 218 10.86 13.55 -16.73
C PHE A 218 11.97 13.33 -15.69
N HIS A 219 13.21 13.05 -16.14
CA HIS A 219 14.35 12.84 -15.26
C HIS A 219 14.60 14.03 -14.30
N ASP A 220 14.70 15.25 -14.84
CA ASP A 220 15.01 16.44 -14.04
C ASP A 220 13.86 16.83 -13.09
N PRO A 221 12.58 16.87 -13.53
CA PRO A 221 11.46 17.07 -12.62
C PRO A 221 11.38 16.05 -11.48
N LEU A 222 11.61 14.76 -11.77
CA LEU A 222 11.61 13.71 -10.76
C LEU A 222 12.76 13.90 -9.75
N THR A 223 13.95 14.18 -10.26
CA THR A 223 15.13 14.47 -9.42
C THR A 223 14.86 15.66 -8.50
N LYS A 224 14.29 16.74 -9.05
CA LYS A 224 13.91 17.92 -8.27
C LYS A 224 12.90 17.57 -7.17
N MET A 225 11.85 16.83 -7.49
CA MET A 225 10.85 16.38 -6.51
C MET A 225 11.50 15.60 -5.35
N ILE A 226 12.40 14.68 -5.66
CA ILE A 226 13.14 13.89 -4.65
C ILE A 226 14.02 14.79 -3.78
N VAL A 227 14.78 15.69 -4.40
CA VAL A 227 15.69 16.61 -3.69
C VAL A 227 14.90 17.54 -2.77
N ASP A 228 13.81 18.14 -3.26
CA ASP A 228 12.96 19.03 -2.46
C ASP A 228 12.32 18.28 -1.28
N THR A 229 11.84 17.06 -1.52
CA THR A 229 11.25 16.21 -0.47
C THR A 229 12.29 15.85 0.59
N ASN A 230 13.49 15.43 0.19
CA ASN A 230 14.58 15.13 1.12
C ASN A 230 15.03 16.37 1.89
N ALA A 231 15.08 17.53 1.24
CA ALA A 231 15.42 18.80 1.87
C ALA A 231 14.40 19.19 2.94
N TYR A 232 13.10 19.04 2.65
CA TYR A 232 12.03 19.29 3.63
C TYR A 232 12.14 18.36 4.84
N LEU A 233 12.34 17.06 4.60
CA LEU A 233 12.53 16.06 5.65
C LEU A 233 13.90 16.16 6.34
N LYS A 234 14.82 16.97 5.82
CA LYS A 234 16.22 17.11 6.25
C LYS A 234 16.93 15.75 6.34
N ILE A 235 16.65 14.90 5.35
CA ILE A 235 17.26 13.57 5.23
C ILE A 235 18.36 13.68 4.17
N PRO A 236 19.57 13.14 4.41
CA PRO A 236 20.60 13.08 3.37
C PRO A 236 20.12 12.24 2.18
N ALA A 237 20.78 12.39 1.03
CA ALA A 237 20.54 11.49 -0.09
C ALA A 237 20.74 10.03 0.37
N SER A 238 19.71 9.20 0.12
CA SER A 238 19.65 7.82 0.61
C SER A 238 20.92 7.06 0.27
N THR A 239 21.54 6.46 1.28
CA THR A 239 22.47 5.35 1.04
C THR A 239 21.63 4.07 0.93
N TYR A 240 22.08 3.12 0.11
CA TYR A 240 21.33 1.88 -0.11
C TYR A 240 21.16 1.11 1.22
N ASP A 241 19.91 0.86 1.59
CA ASP A 241 19.53 0.15 2.82
C ASP A 241 18.79 -1.17 2.53
N GLY A 242 18.86 -1.65 1.28
CA GLY A 242 18.15 -2.84 0.82
C GLY A 242 16.82 -2.56 0.13
N ARG A 243 16.33 -1.31 0.16
CA ARG A 243 15.08 -0.89 -0.48
C ARG A 243 15.34 -0.17 -1.80
N ARG A 244 14.36 -0.21 -2.70
CA ARG A 244 14.40 0.53 -3.97
C ARG A 244 13.11 1.29 -4.22
N PHE A 245 13.25 2.40 -4.95
CA PHE A 245 12.15 3.18 -5.47
C PHE A 245 12.29 3.28 -7.00
N LEU A 246 11.30 2.76 -7.70
CA LEU A 246 11.30 2.68 -9.15
C LEU A 246 10.09 3.42 -9.70
N VAL A 247 10.33 4.30 -10.66
CA VAL A 247 9.29 4.89 -11.50
C VAL A 247 9.37 4.26 -12.89
N VAL A 248 8.28 3.66 -13.34
CA VAL A 248 8.16 3.09 -14.68
C VAL A 248 7.28 4.01 -15.53
N LEU A 249 7.82 4.53 -16.64
CA LEU A 249 7.01 5.25 -17.61
C LEU A 249 6.38 4.28 -18.60
N GLU A 250 5.06 4.37 -18.72
CA GLU A 250 4.29 3.58 -19.68
C GLU A 250 3.23 4.46 -20.36
N PRO A 251 3.49 5.01 -21.56
CA PRO A 251 2.58 5.92 -22.24
C PRO A 251 1.33 5.24 -22.81
N LEU A 252 1.27 3.90 -22.86
CA LEU A 252 0.11 3.18 -23.40
C LEU A 252 -1.04 3.00 -22.39
N LEU A 253 -0.86 3.41 -21.14
CA LEU A 253 -1.88 3.33 -20.09
C LEU A 253 -2.61 4.66 -19.86
N SER A 254 -3.57 4.69 -18.93
CA SER A 254 -4.37 5.90 -18.68
C SER A 254 -3.56 6.89 -17.85
N PRO A 255 -3.37 8.15 -18.31
CA PRO A 255 -2.66 9.16 -17.53
C PRO A 255 -3.42 9.65 -16.30
N ALA A 256 -4.71 9.32 -16.18
CA ALA A 256 -5.49 9.62 -14.99
C ALA A 256 -5.19 8.65 -13.83
N GLU A 257 -4.63 7.48 -14.13
CA GLU A 257 -4.38 6.41 -13.18
C GLU A 257 -2.88 6.29 -12.89
N THR A 258 -2.51 6.44 -11.61
CA THR A 258 -1.17 6.10 -11.14
C THR A 258 -1.25 4.76 -10.43
N ASN A 259 -0.41 3.80 -10.84
CA ASN A 259 -0.38 2.48 -10.23
C ASN A 259 0.84 2.37 -9.33
N ALA A 260 0.67 2.65 -8.03
CA ALA A 260 1.72 2.52 -7.04
C ALA A 260 1.57 1.23 -6.22
N ARG A 261 2.69 0.52 -6.04
CA ARG A 261 2.78 -0.81 -5.43
C ARG A 261 3.98 -0.91 -4.51
N VAL A 262 3.83 -1.71 -3.46
CA VAL A 262 4.92 -2.06 -2.55
C VAL A 262 5.09 -3.58 -2.54
N TYR A 263 6.24 -4.06 -3.02
CA TYR A 263 6.62 -5.47 -3.04
C TYR A 263 7.79 -5.67 -2.08
N GLY A 264 7.47 -5.89 -0.81
CA GLY A 264 8.47 -6.05 0.24
C GLY A 264 9.26 -4.78 0.46
N ALA A 265 10.51 -4.79 0.01
CA ALA A 265 11.43 -3.66 0.10
C ALA A 265 11.35 -2.71 -1.11
N ASP A 266 10.68 -3.12 -2.19
CA ASP A 266 10.67 -2.39 -3.46
C ASP A 266 9.37 -1.62 -3.67
N TYR A 267 9.48 -0.33 -3.96
CA TYR A 267 8.37 0.58 -4.22
C TYR A 267 8.35 0.88 -5.72
N VAL A 268 7.23 0.58 -6.37
CA VAL A 268 7.09 0.74 -7.82
C VAL A 268 5.93 1.66 -8.12
N VAL A 269 6.16 2.68 -8.96
CA VAL A 269 5.13 3.58 -9.45
C VAL A 269 5.11 3.53 -10.97
N VAL A 270 4.01 3.06 -11.54
CA VAL A 270 3.77 3.12 -12.99
C VAL A 270 2.94 4.35 -13.30
N VAL A 271 3.47 5.22 -14.17
CA VAL A 271 2.80 6.46 -14.59
C VAL A 271 2.78 6.61 -16.10
N SER A 272 1.70 7.20 -16.60
CA SER A 272 1.53 7.55 -18.01
C SER A 272 1.52 9.07 -18.18
N PRO A 273 2.32 9.63 -19.11
CA PRO A 273 2.30 11.06 -19.36
C PRO A 273 1.05 11.53 -20.12
N ALA A 274 0.63 12.76 -19.81
CA ALA A 274 -0.37 13.53 -20.54
C ALA A 274 0.10 14.97 -20.72
N ASN A 275 0.01 15.49 -21.94
CA ASN A 275 0.37 16.88 -22.28
C ASN A 275 1.76 17.31 -21.77
N GLY A 276 2.75 16.39 -21.81
CA GLY A 276 4.11 16.65 -21.35
C GLY A 276 4.27 16.71 -19.82
N THR A 277 3.27 16.25 -19.07
CA THR A 277 3.28 16.18 -17.60
C THR A 277 2.96 14.77 -17.13
N ILE A 278 3.37 14.43 -15.91
CA ILE A 278 2.93 13.24 -15.18
C ILE A 278 2.29 13.69 -13.86
N ARG A 279 1.52 12.80 -13.22
CA ARG A 279 1.00 13.01 -11.87
C ARG A 279 2.12 12.95 -10.82
N MET A 280 2.96 14.00 -10.79
CA MET A 280 4.14 14.06 -9.93
C MET A 280 3.78 13.99 -8.45
N ASP A 281 2.61 14.51 -8.06
CA ASP A 281 2.13 14.40 -6.68
C ASP A 281 1.94 12.95 -6.24
N ASP A 282 1.44 12.07 -7.11
CA ASP A 282 1.25 10.66 -6.80
C ASP A 282 2.60 9.91 -6.67
N VAL A 283 3.57 10.28 -7.51
CA VAL A 283 4.95 9.76 -7.41
C VAL A 283 5.58 10.21 -6.10
N ARG A 284 5.42 11.49 -5.74
CA ARG A 284 5.89 12.06 -4.47
C ARG A 284 5.23 11.40 -3.27
N HIS A 285 3.93 11.15 -3.34
CA HIS A 285 3.17 10.44 -2.32
C HIS A 285 3.78 9.06 -2.06
N THR A 286 4.03 8.29 -3.12
CA THR A 286 4.68 6.97 -2.99
C THR A 286 6.13 7.07 -2.50
N TYR A 287 6.86 8.10 -2.92
CA TYR A 287 8.21 8.35 -2.43
C TYR A 287 8.23 8.69 -0.93
N LEU A 288 7.20 9.38 -0.43
CA LEU A 288 7.04 9.62 1.01
C LEU A 288 6.78 8.31 1.77
N HIS A 289 5.96 7.40 1.24
CA HIS A 289 5.85 6.04 1.81
C HIS A 289 7.20 5.32 1.82
N TYR A 290 7.94 5.37 0.71
CA TYR A 290 9.32 4.86 0.65
C TYR A 290 10.22 5.51 1.72
N GLN A 291 10.05 6.77 2.11
CA GLN A 291 10.90 7.36 3.15
C GLN A 291 10.42 7.05 4.58
N LEU A 292 9.10 7.06 4.80
CA LEU A 292 8.53 7.10 6.15
C LEU A 292 8.16 5.73 6.70
N GLU A 293 7.76 4.78 5.86
CA GLU A 293 7.20 3.50 6.33
C GLU A 293 8.15 2.76 7.28
N PRO A 294 9.45 2.54 6.98
CA PRO A 294 10.30 1.77 7.89
C PRO A 294 10.61 2.49 9.20
N LEU A 295 10.55 3.82 9.22
CA LEU A 295 10.73 4.58 10.46
C LEU A 295 9.61 4.29 11.47
N LEU A 296 8.38 4.09 10.96
CA LEU A 296 7.20 3.85 11.77
C LEU A 296 6.99 2.35 12.04
N TYR A 297 7.19 1.48 11.05
CA TYR A 297 7.06 0.03 11.23
C TYR A 297 8.12 -0.55 12.18
N ALA A 298 9.33 0.02 12.23
CA ALA A 298 10.36 -0.41 13.18
C ALA A 298 9.94 -0.31 14.66
N ARG A 299 8.85 0.43 14.96
CA ARG A 299 8.35 0.67 16.31
C ARG A 299 6.83 0.54 16.39
N SER A 300 6.27 -0.45 15.68
CA SER A 300 4.83 -0.70 15.60
C SER A 300 4.14 -0.83 16.96
N THR A 301 4.72 -1.59 17.90
CA THR A 301 4.15 -1.82 19.23
C THR A 301 4.01 -0.55 20.08
N ALA A 302 4.85 0.45 19.85
CA ALA A 302 4.75 1.73 20.55
C ALA A 302 3.53 2.57 20.10
N MET A 303 2.87 2.16 19.00
CA MET A 303 1.64 2.78 18.49
C MET A 303 0.36 2.10 18.98
N ASP A 304 0.43 1.03 19.78
CA ASP A 304 -0.77 0.33 20.29
C ASP A 304 -1.70 1.26 21.09
N ARG A 305 -1.13 2.28 21.76
CA ARG A 305 -1.89 3.32 22.45
C ARG A 305 -2.82 4.13 21.54
N LEU A 306 -2.56 4.11 20.23
CA LEU A 306 -3.33 4.81 19.19
C LEU A 306 -4.46 3.93 18.62
N LEU A 307 -4.54 2.64 18.95
CA LEU A 307 -5.63 1.75 18.51
C LEU A 307 -7.06 2.30 18.70
N PRO A 308 -7.37 3.10 19.75
CA PRO A 308 -8.70 3.70 19.87
C PRO A 308 -9.14 4.59 18.69
N PHE A 309 -8.21 5.13 17.89
CA PHE A 309 -8.55 5.88 16.66
C PHE A 309 -9.28 5.01 15.63
N LEU A 310 -8.98 3.71 15.55
CA LEU A 310 -9.64 2.80 14.62
C LEU A 310 -11.14 2.68 14.89
N LYS A 311 -11.58 2.87 16.13
CA LYS A 311 -13.00 2.94 16.48
C LYS A 311 -13.67 4.21 15.94
N VAL A 312 -12.93 5.32 15.86
CA VAL A 312 -13.43 6.61 15.37
C VAL A 312 -13.56 6.60 13.85
N VAL A 313 -12.61 5.99 13.15
CA VAL A 313 -12.58 5.94 11.67
C VAL A 313 -13.27 4.71 11.08
N LYS A 314 -13.94 3.89 11.91
CA LYS A 314 -14.59 2.64 11.48
C LYS A 314 -15.55 2.84 10.31
N ASP A 315 -16.32 3.93 10.35
CA ASP A 315 -17.33 4.27 9.36
C ASP A 315 -16.84 5.34 8.35
N ALA A 316 -15.54 5.67 8.39
CA ALA A 316 -14.94 6.60 7.45
C ALA A 316 -14.84 5.98 6.04
N PRO A 317 -14.86 6.81 4.97
CA PRO A 317 -14.78 6.40 3.57
C PRO A 317 -13.33 6.02 3.18
N LEU A 318 -12.71 5.16 3.98
CA LEU A 318 -11.35 4.67 3.85
C LEU A 318 -11.31 3.21 3.39
N ASP A 319 -10.23 2.88 2.69
CA ASP A 319 -9.87 1.48 2.45
C ASP A 319 -9.70 0.72 3.77
N PHE A 320 -9.98 -0.57 3.72
CA PHE A 320 -10.03 -1.42 4.91
C PHE A 320 -8.71 -1.41 5.69
N VAL A 321 -7.56 -1.33 5.01
CA VAL A 321 -6.24 -1.30 5.65
C VAL A 321 -6.11 -0.12 6.62
N TYR A 322 -6.59 1.06 6.25
CA TYR A 322 -6.54 2.26 7.10
C TYR A 322 -7.55 2.24 8.27
N ARG A 323 -8.55 1.36 8.20
CA ARG A 323 -9.52 1.15 9.28
C ARG A 323 -9.17 -0.02 10.20
N SER A 324 -8.23 -0.87 9.79
CA SER A 324 -7.85 -2.08 10.52
C SER A 324 -6.41 -2.05 11.05
N ASP A 325 -5.52 -1.25 10.45
CA ASP A 325 -4.14 -1.08 10.89
C ASP A 325 -3.86 0.38 11.30
N ILE A 326 -3.55 0.56 12.58
CA ILE A 326 -3.24 1.88 13.14
C ILE A 326 -1.95 2.47 12.58
N VAL A 327 -0.98 1.62 12.24
CA VAL A 327 0.30 2.09 11.70
C VAL A 327 0.09 2.69 10.32
N SER A 328 -0.66 1.98 9.46
CA SER A 328 -1.08 2.48 8.15
C SER A 328 -1.83 3.81 8.24
N LEU A 329 -2.80 3.94 9.16
CA LEU A 329 -3.54 5.20 9.34
C LEU A 329 -2.64 6.37 9.76
N VAL A 330 -1.68 6.11 10.65
CA VAL A 330 -0.71 7.11 11.13
C VAL A 330 0.22 7.55 10.01
N ILE A 331 0.80 6.60 9.26
CA ILE A 331 1.67 6.86 8.11
C ILE A 331 0.94 7.75 7.11
N GLU A 332 -0.26 7.34 6.70
CA GLU A 332 -1.01 8.02 5.64
C GLU A 332 -1.46 9.42 6.07
N SER A 333 -1.89 9.59 7.33
CA SER A 333 -2.23 10.91 7.88
C SER A 333 -1.00 11.84 7.96
N MET A 334 0.18 11.29 8.26
CA MET A 334 1.44 12.05 8.33
C MET A 334 1.92 12.46 6.94
N ILE A 335 1.84 11.56 5.96
CA ILE A 335 2.19 11.85 4.57
C ILE A 335 1.31 12.97 4.02
N ARG A 336 -0.02 12.87 4.19
CA ARG A 336 -0.95 13.93 3.77
C ARG A 336 -0.66 15.28 4.45
N ALA A 337 -0.20 15.25 5.70
CA ALA A 337 0.20 16.46 6.40
C ALA A 337 1.47 17.08 5.78
N ILE A 338 2.48 16.26 5.45
CA ILE A 338 3.70 16.69 4.74
C ILE A 338 3.32 17.29 3.39
N GLU A 339 2.46 16.61 2.63
CA GLU A 339 1.98 17.10 1.34
C GLU A 339 1.27 18.45 1.47
N ALA A 340 0.42 18.64 2.47
CA ALA A 340 -0.20 19.95 2.71
C ALA A 340 0.83 21.03 3.08
N ARG A 341 1.93 20.68 3.76
CA ARG A 341 3.03 21.64 4.06
C ARG A 341 3.89 21.97 2.85
N THR A 342 4.04 21.05 1.90
CA THR A 342 4.93 21.21 0.75
C THR A 342 4.23 21.44 -0.59
N MET A 343 2.89 21.40 -0.64
CA MET A 343 2.14 21.59 -1.89
C MET A 343 2.35 22.97 -2.49
N GLU A 344 2.28 23.04 -3.82
CA GLU A 344 2.18 24.29 -4.57
C GLU A 344 0.76 24.84 -4.48
N THR A 345 0.59 26.00 -3.86
CA THR A 345 -0.73 26.63 -3.68
C THR A 345 -1.10 27.61 -4.79
N GLY A 346 -0.16 27.90 -5.70
CA GLY A 346 -0.30 28.94 -6.73
C GLY A 346 -0.31 30.38 -6.18
N VAL A 347 -0.09 30.57 -4.87
CA VAL A 347 0.00 31.90 -4.25
C VAL A 347 1.44 32.40 -4.31
N VAL A 348 1.65 33.51 -5.00
CA VAL A 348 2.95 34.20 -5.00
C VAL A 348 3.03 35.08 -3.76
N ILE A 349 3.94 34.75 -2.84
CA ILE A 349 4.22 35.55 -1.65
C ILE A 349 5.38 36.49 -1.96
N HIS A 350 5.11 37.79 -2.00
CA HIS A 350 6.12 38.78 -2.29
C HIS A 350 7.00 39.04 -1.05
N ALA A 351 8.32 39.00 -1.24
CA ALA A 351 9.26 39.30 -0.17
C ALA A 351 9.15 40.77 0.25
N LEU A 352 9.26 41.01 1.56
CA LEU A 352 9.32 42.35 2.12
C LEU A 352 10.65 43.01 1.70
N PRO A 353 10.65 44.14 0.97
CA PRO A 353 11.89 44.79 0.58
C PRO A 353 12.59 45.38 1.82
N SER A 354 13.92 45.29 1.85
CA SER A 354 14.73 45.76 2.99
C SER A 354 14.93 47.29 3.04
N ASP A 355 14.69 48.03 1.94
CA ASP A 355 15.09 49.45 1.77
C ASP A 355 13.94 50.42 1.41
N THR A 356 12.69 50.18 1.82
CA THR A 356 11.53 51.02 1.44
C THR A 356 11.15 52.09 2.48
N GLU A 357 10.63 53.24 2.02
CA GLU A 357 10.17 54.34 2.88
C GLU A 357 8.96 53.94 3.74
N ARG A 358 8.91 54.45 5.00
CA ARG A 358 7.91 54.06 6.03
C ARG A 358 6.42 54.13 5.63
N PRO A 359 5.93 55.08 4.80
CA PRO A 359 4.50 55.16 4.45
C PRO A 359 4.02 54.00 3.59
N ASP A 360 4.88 53.49 2.69
CA ASP A 360 4.54 52.40 1.76
C ASP A 360 4.69 51.02 2.42
N MET A 361 5.47 50.93 3.51
CA MET A 361 5.66 49.69 4.27
C MET A 361 4.37 49.12 4.83
N GLU A 362 3.44 49.95 5.34
CA GLU A 362 2.18 49.45 5.91
C GLU A 362 1.32 48.74 4.85
N ALA A 363 1.24 49.31 3.64
CA ALA A 363 0.51 48.71 2.53
C ALA A 363 1.16 47.40 2.07
N ILE A 364 2.50 47.38 1.96
CA ILE A 364 3.27 46.19 1.58
C ILE A 364 3.14 45.09 2.64
N PHE A 365 3.24 45.41 3.94
CA PHE A 365 3.03 44.46 5.04
C PHE A 365 1.63 43.88 5.01
N LYS A 366 0.61 44.73 4.80
CA LYS A 366 -0.78 44.27 4.70
C LYS A 366 -0.97 43.31 3.53
N GLN A 367 -0.39 43.63 2.37
CA GLN A 367 -0.44 42.75 1.20
C GLN A 367 0.28 41.43 1.45
N HIS A 368 1.52 41.46 1.93
CA HIS A 368 2.29 40.27 2.28
C HIS A 368 1.53 39.37 3.27
N ASN A 369 0.97 39.96 4.33
CA ASN A 369 0.16 39.22 5.29
C ASN A 369 -1.08 38.60 4.65
N ALA A 370 -1.77 39.31 3.75
CA ALA A 370 -2.91 38.76 3.03
C ALA A 370 -2.52 37.58 2.13
N GLU A 371 -1.36 37.64 1.46
CA GLU A 371 -0.82 36.54 0.65
C GLU A 371 -0.47 35.32 1.50
N VAL A 372 0.22 35.52 2.62
CA VAL A 372 0.55 34.46 3.59
C VAL A 372 -0.72 33.80 4.15
N GLN A 373 -1.74 34.58 4.49
CA GLN A 373 -3.01 34.05 4.98
C GLN A 373 -3.74 33.22 3.90
N LYS A 374 -3.69 33.67 2.64
CA LYS A 374 -4.28 32.93 1.52
C LYS A 374 -3.58 31.60 1.27
N ASP A 375 -2.24 31.57 1.29
CA ASP A 375 -1.46 30.33 1.19
C ASP A 375 -1.83 29.36 2.33
N ALA A 376 -1.82 29.85 3.57
CA ALA A 376 -2.17 29.06 4.75
C ALA A 376 -3.60 28.49 4.66
N GLN A 377 -4.56 29.26 4.14
CA GLN A 377 -5.94 28.80 3.96
C GLN A 377 -6.05 27.65 2.96
N ILE A 378 -5.31 27.69 1.84
CA ILE A 378 -5.33 26.61 0.83
C ILE A 378 -4.75 25.33 1.42
N ARG A 379 -3.63 25.42 2.14
CA ARG A 379 -3.04 24.26 2.83
C ARG A 379 -3.99 23.68 3.87
N GLN A 380 -4.65 24.54 4.64
CA GLN A 380 -5.64 24.15 5.63
C GLN A 380 -6.87 23.46 5.01
N GLN A 381 -7.27 23.85 3.80
CA GLN A 381 -8.33 23.16 3.05
C GLN A 381 -7.90 21.74 2.67
N SER A 382 -6.65 21.55 2.21
CA SER A 382 -6.10 20.20 1.92
C SER A 382 -6.09 19.29 3.16
N VAL A 383 -5.67 19.84 4.32
CA VAL A 383 -5.73 19.12 5.61
C VAL A 383 -7.16 18.75 5.96
N SER A 384 -8.09 19.70 5.87
CA SER A 384 -9.50 19.50 6.21
C SER A 384 -10.16 18.46 5.30
N HIS A 385 -9.80 18.46 4.01
CA HIS A 385 -10.24 17.46 3.06
C HIS A 385 -9.73 16.06 3.43
N SER A 386 -8.44 15.92 3.72
CA SER A 386 -7.85 14.64 4.17
C SER A 386 -8.51 14.12 5.45
N MET A 387 -8.81 15.00 6.41
CA MET A 387 -9.56 14.62 7.61
C MET A 387 -10.97 14.13 7.27
N SER A 388 -11.68 14.81 6.37
CA SER A 388 -13.03 14.41 5.94
C SER A 388 -13.07 13.07 5.20
N LEU A 389 -11.95 12.61 4.65
CA LEU A 389 -11.83 11.27 4.08
C LEU A 389 -11.60 10.20 5.15
N GLY A 390 -11.23 10.58 6.38
CA GLY A 390 -10.97 9.65 7.48
C GLY A 390 -9.53 9.68 8.02
N PHE A 391 -8.62 10.41 7.38
CA PHE A 391 -7.24 10.58 7.87
C PHE A 391 -7.20 11.62 9.00
N VAL A 392 -7.87 11.28 10.10
CA VAL A 392 -8.19 12.20 11.21
C VAL A 392 -6.97 12.75 11.95
N LEU A 393 -5.80 12.14 11.79
CA LEU A 393 -4.55 12.62 12.40
C LEU A 393 -3.82 13.67 11.55
N THR A 394 -4.31 13.97 10.34
CA THR A 394 -3.63 14.89 9.41
C THR A 394 -3.41 16.27 10.03
N GLN A 395 -4.40 16.83 10.72
CA GLN A 395 -4.24 18.14 11.38
C GLN A 395 -3.20 18.12 12.49
N TYR A 396 -3.16 17.04 13.28
CA TYR A 396 -2.19 16.90 14.34
C TYR A 396 -0.78 16.94 13.77
N PHE A 397 -0.49 16.10 12.77
CA PHE A 397 0.82 16.08 12.14
C PHE A 397 1.15 17.38 11.42
N TYR A 398 0.16 18.03 10.77
CA TYR A 398 0.35 19.33 10.15
C TYR A 398 0.85 20.38 11.16
N ASN A 399 0.29 20.37 12.36
CA ASN A 399 0.71 21.26 13.44
C ASN A 399 2.11 20.90 13.99
N GLN A 400 2.42 19.61 14.13
CA GLN A 400 3.77 19.17 14.53
C GLN A 400 4.83 19.59 13.53
N LEU A 401 4.52 19.51 12.23
CA LEU A 401 5.42 19.86 11.15
C LEU A 401 5.81 21.35 11.16
N ILE A 402 4.91 22.26 11.59
CA ILE A 402 5.21 23.69 11.76
C ILE A 402 6.35 23.91 12.78
N ASN A 403 6.40 23.09 13.83
CA ASN A 403 7.49 23.17 14.82
C ASN A 403 8.76 22.51 14.29
N PHE A 404 8.62 21.36 13.63
CA PHE A 404 9.73 20.66 13.00
C PHE A 404 10.48 21.53 11.98
N GLU A 405 9.79 22.29 11.14
CA GLU A 405 10.41 23.19 10.16
C GLU A 405 11.37 24.22 10.79
N LYS A 406 11.16 24.57 12.06
CA LYS A 406 12.02 25.50 12.81
C LYS A 406 13.17 24.81 13.54
N SER A 407 13.08 23.50 13.74
CA SER A 407 14.12 22.69 14.39
C SER A 407 15.26 22.39 13.41
N PRO A 408 16.52 22.25 13.86
CA PRO A 408 17.60 21.74 13.01
C PRO A 408 17.57 20.21 12.82
N GLU A 409 16.78 19.49 13.62
CA GLU A 409 16.74 18.02 13.65
C GLU A 409 16.17 17.43 12.36
N SER A 410 16.67 16.24 11.99
CA SER A 410 16.16 15.47 10.87
C SER A 410 14.78 14.87 11.17
N PHE A 411 14.01 14.56 10.14
CA PHE A 411 12.69 13.95 10.34
C PHE A 411 12.77 12.61 11.09
N GLN A 412 13.81 11.81 10.82
CA GLN A 412 14.06 10.55 11.51
C GLN A 412 14.27 10.71 13.03
N GLU A 413 14.84 11.83 13.46
CA GLU A 413 15.03 12.15 14.88
C GLU A 413 13.73 12.69 15.51
N ALA A 414 13.02 13.56 14.79
CA ALA A 414 11.82 14.25 15.30
C ALA A 414 10.55 13.37 15.33
N ILE A 415 10.43 12.38 14.43
CA ILE A 415 9.21 11.56 14.26
C ILE A 415 8.80 10.83 15.54
N GLY A 416 9.76 10.42 16.37
CA GLY A 416 9.50 9.73 17.62
C GLY A 416 8.68 10.60 18.59
N GLU A 417 9.04 11.87 18.77
CA GLU A 417 8.28 12.77 19.63
C GLU A 417 6.90 13.08 19.05
N MET A 418 6.80 13.27 17.73
CA MET A 418 5.50 13.49 17.08
C MET A 418 4.53 12.33 17.30
N VAL A 419 5.01 11.08 17.24
CA VAL A 419 4.14 9.91 17.36
C VAL A 419 3.92 9.51 18.81
N TYR A 420 4.96 9.50 19.65
CA TYR A 420 4.87 9.04 21.05
C TYR A 420 4.48 10.14 22.03
N GLY A 421 4.70 11.40 21.69
CA GLY A 421 4.25 12.56 22.45
C GLY A 421 2.80 12.95 22.19
N MET A 422 2.12 12.31 21.23
CA MET A 422 0.73 12.66 20.88
C MET A 422 -0.21 12.60 22.10
N PRO A 423 -0.98 13.68 22.38
CA PRO A 423 -2.01 13.70 23.41
C PRO A 423 -3.25 12.94 22.92
N VAL A 424 -3.22 11.63 23.06
CA VAL A 424 -4.20 10.69 22.46
C VAL A 424 -5.64 11.05 22.77
N ASP A 425 -5.97 11.34 24.03
CA ASP A 425 -7.36 11.63 24.42
C ASP A 425 -7.90 12.92 23.78
N GLU A 426 -7.07 13.96 23.66
CA GLU A 426 -7.46 15.20 23.01
C GLU A 426 -7.67 15.00 21.50
N GLU A 427 -6.74 14.29 20.86
CA GLU A 427 -6.80 14.01 19.43
C GLU A 427 -7.97 13.09 19.08
N ILE A 428 -8.31 12.11 19.93
CA ILE A 428 -9.54 11.30 19.77
C ILE A 428 -10.77 12.19 19.84
N ASN A 429 -10.83 13.12 20.80
CA ASN A 429 -11.96 14.04 20.91
C ASN A 429 -12.06 14.98 19.70
N ARG A 430 -10.95 15.42 19.13
CA ARG A 430 -10.93 16.14 17.85
C ARG A 430 -11.45 15.26 16.70
N ALA A 431 -10.93 14.05 16.58
CA ALA A 431 -11.29 13.11 15.52
C ALA A 431 -12.79 12.76 15.52
N LYS A 432 -13.43 12.61 16.69
CA LYS A 432 -14.88 12.36 16.80
C LYS A 432 -15.77 13.47 16.24
N ASN A 433 -15.26 14.69 16.13
CA ASN A 433 -16.00 15.84 15.62
C ASN A 433 -15.82 16.04 14.10
N VAL A 434 -15.01 15.20 13.46
CA VAL A 434 -14.81 15.23 12.02
C VAL A 434 -16.05 14.67 11.32
N ARG A 435 -16.52 15.39 10.30
CA ARG A 435 -17.60 14.92 9.43
C ARG A 435 -16.99 14.26 8.21
N PHE A 436 -17.29 12.98 8.04
CA PHE A 436 -16.82 12.23 6.88
C PHE A 436 -17.69 12.47 5.66
N VAL A 437 -17.07 12.43 4.48
CA VAL A 437 -17.78 12.47 3.19
C VAL A 437 -18.40 11.10 2.88
N GLU A 438 -19.43 11.06 2.02
CA GLU A 438 -20.12 9.81 1.65
C GLU A 438 -19.35 9.00 0.58
N GLU A 439 -18.48 9.63 -0.21
CA GLU A 439 -17.69 8.97 -1.25
C GLU A 439 -16.26 8.64 -0.79
N GLY A 440 -15.86 7.38 -1.05
CA GLY A 440 -14.53 6.79 -0.77
C GLY A 440 -13.37 7.59 -1.34
N SER A 441 -12.28 7.76 -0.58
CA SER A 441 -11.00 8.15 -1.17
C SER A 441 -10.42 6.98 -1.97
N THR A 442 -10.10 7.19 -3.25
CA THR A 442 -9.18 6.29 -3.97
C THR A 442 -7.77 6.65 -3.56
N ASP A 443 -7.13 5.81 -2.75
CA ASP A 443 -5.74 6.00 -2.40
C ASP A 443 -4.82 5.66 -3.59
N VAL A 444 -3.69 6.36 -3.71
CA VAL A 444 -2.74 6.22 -4.84
C VAL A 444 -1.99 4.89 -4.75
N ILE A 445 -1.74 4.42 -3.53
CA ILE A 445 -1.04 3.15 -3.30
C ILE A 445 -2.07 2.06 -3.10
N ALA A 446 -2.17 1.18 -4.08
CA ALA A 446 -2.82 -0.09 -3.90
C ALA A 446 -1.91 -0.97 -3.03
N ARG A 447 -1.98 -0.80 -1.70
CA ARG A 447 -1.53 -1.85 -0.79
C ARG A 447 -2.53 -2.97 -0.97
N THR A 448 -2.20 -3.98 -1.78
CA THR A 448 -3.04 -5.16 -1.90
C THR A 448 -3.31 -5.63 -0.47
N PRO A 449 -4.56 -5.55 0.03
CA PRO A 449 -4.84 -6.05 1.35
C PRO A 449 -4.37 -7.48 1.31
N ARG A 450 -3.38 -7.84 2.15
CA ARG A 450 -3.07 -9.25 2.35
C ARG A 450 -4.37 -9.83 2.84
N GLN A 451 -5.11 -10.47 1.94
CA GLN A 451 -6.25 -11.27 2.32
C GLN A 451 -5.65 -12.25 3.31
N PRO A 452 -6.08 -12.21 4.58
CA PRO A 452 -5.52 -13.11 5.56
C PRO A 452 -5.72 -14.52 5.00
N ARG A 453 -4.64 -15.29 4.95
CA ARG A 453 -4.58 -16.66 4.41
C ARG A 453 -3.86 -17.54 5.43
N GLY A 454 -4.11 -18.84 5.37
CA GLY A 454 -3.51 -19.79 6.30
C GLY A 454 -3.80 -19.42 7.76
N LEU A 455 -2.75 -19.33 8.58
CA LEU A 455 -2.87 -19.04 10.01
C LEU A 455 -3.39 -17.63 10.31
N ASP A 456 -3.14 -16.64 9.44
CA ASP A 456 -3.67 -15.29 9.63
C ASP A 456 -5.18 -15.23 9.43
N LEU A 457 -5.71 -16.03 8.50
CA LEU A 457 -7.15 -16.19 8.31
C LEU A 457 -7.77 -16.93 9.48
N ALA A 458 -7.11 -17.99 9.94
CA ALA A 458 -7.58 -18.77 11.08
C ALA A 458 -7.74 -17.89 12.33
N GLU A 459 -6.78 -17.01 12.59
CA GLU A 459 -6.85 -16.08 13.71
C GLU A 459 -7.95 -15.02 13.53
N LEU A 460 -8.16 -14.52 12.31
CA LEU A 460 -9.25 -13.60 12.02
C LEU A 460 -10.63 -14.24 12.20
N ASP A 461 -10.81 -15.47 11.72
CA ASP A 461 -12.06 -16.22 11.84
C ASP A 461 -12.38 -16.51 13.30
N LEU A 462 -11.37 -16.87 14.10
CA LEU A 462 -11.51 -17.04 15.54
C LEU A 462 -11.93 -15.74 16.24
N ILE A 463 -11.40 -14.57 15.84
CA ILE A 463 -11.82 -13.26 16.37
C ILE A 463 -13.28 -12.95 16.03
N LYS A 464 -13.75 -13.39 14.85
CA LYS A 464 -15.14 -13.23 14.41
C LYS A 464 -16.10 -14.24 15.06
N GLY A 465 -15.58 -15.21 15.80
CA GLY A 465 -16.35 -16.28 16.43
C GLY A 465 -16.58 -17.51 15.55
N ASP A 466 -15.96 -17.58 14.38
CA ASP A 466 -15.98 -18.77 13.52
C ASP A 466 -14.84 -19.71 13.92
N ALA A 467 -15.03 -20.40 15.04
CA ALA A 467 -14.04 -21.34 15.58
C ALA A 467 -13.81 -22.54 14.64
N THR A 468 -14.84 -23.01 13.94
CA THR A 468 -14.73 -24.17 13.05
C THR A 468 -13.87 -23.89 11.82
N SER A 469 -14.02 -22.71 11.20
CA SER A 469 -13.12 -22.28 10.12
C SER A 469 -11.69 -22.13 10.61
N ALA A 470 -11.50 -21.54 11.80
CA ALA A 470 -10.19 -21.38 12.42
C ALA A 470 -9.50 -22.72 12.70
N SER A 471 -10.19 -23.69 13.30
CA SER A 471 -9.69 -25.04 13.56
C SER A 471 -9.27 -25.75 12.27
N SER A 472 -10.11 -25.71 11.23
CA SER A 472 -9.82 -26.31 9.94
C SER A 472 -8.56 -25.73 9.29
N LEU A 473 -8.42 -24.40 9.30
CA LEU A 473 -7.26 -23.72 8.73
C LEU A 473 -5.97 -23.97 9.52
N ALA A 474 -6.05 -23.99 10.86
CA ALA A 474 -4.92 -24.31 11.72
C ALA A 474 -4.47 -25.78 11.55
N GLN A 475 -5.41 -26.73 11.50
CA GLN A 475 -5.11 -28.14 11.26
C GLN A 475 -4.48 -28.35 9.88
N LYS A 476 -5.04 -27.72 8.85
CA LYS A 476 -4.46 -27.76 7.50
C LYS A 476 -3.01 -27.24 7.48
N ALA A 477 -2.71 -26.18 8.23
CA ALA A 477 -1.35 -25.66 8.33
C ALA A 477 -0.40 -26.66 9.02
N LEU A 478 -0.87 -27.38 10.05
CA LEU A 478 -0.11 -28.45 10.69
C LEU A 478 0.16 -29.62 9.73
N ASP A 479 -0.87 -30.06 8.99
CA ASP A 479 -0.77 -31.15 8.01
C ASP A 479 0.20 -30.81 6.88
N GLN A 480 0.24 -29.53 6.48
CA GLN A 480 1.16 -28.99 5.48
C GLN A 480 2.56 -28.68 6.03
N LYS A 481 2.86 -29.03 7.28
CA LYS A 481 4.14 -28.79 7.95
C LYS A 481 4.56 -27.32 7.90
N THR A 482 3.65 -26.45 8.34
CA THR A 482 3.91 -25.01 8.49
C THR A 482 5.25 -24.71 9.16
N GLY A 483 5.88 -23.60 8.76
CA GLY A 483 7.08 -23.08 9.40
C GLY A 483 6.86 -22.54 10.82
N ASP A 484 5.59 -22.34 11.22
CA ASP A 484 5.21 -21.92 12.56
C ASP A 484 4.15 -22.87 13.18
N PRO A 485 4.56 -24.09 13.56
CA PRO A 485 3.66 -25.07 14.13
C PRO A 485 3.20 -24.70 15.54
N ALA A 486 3.97 -23.88 16.28
CA ALA A 486 3.58 -23.41 17.60
C ALA A 486 2.35 -22.51 17.54
N ARG A 487 2.34 -21.55 16.60
CA ARG A 487 1.20 -20.67 16.35
C ARG A 487 -0.03 -21.41 15.84
N ALA A 488 0.16 -22.39 14.97
CA ALA A 488 -0.94 -23.22 14.48
C ALA A 488 -1.63 -23.98 15.63
N ASN A 489 -0.85 -24.64 16.50
CA ASN A 489 -1.38 -25.30 17.70
C ASN A 489 -2.07 -24.29 18.65
N PHE A 490 -1.55 -23.07 18.76
CA PHE A 490 -2.14 -22.05 19.66
C PHE A 490 -3.52 -21.58 19.17
N ILE A 491 -3.67 -21.40 17.86
CA ILE A 491 -4.95 -21.03 17.25
C ILE A 491 -5.94 -22.19 17.38
N LEU A 492 -5.50 -23.42 17.08
CA LEU A 492 -6.32 -24.62 17.23
C LEU A 492 -6.83 -24.78 18.67
N ALA A 493 -5.94 -24.67 19.66
CA ALA A 493 -6.30 -24.79 21.07
C ALA A 493 -7.36 -23.77 21.52
N ARG A 494 -7.26 -22.53 21.03
CA ARG A 494 -8.24 -21.49 21.34
C ARG A 494 -9.57 -21.71 20.62
N ALA A 495 -9.56 -22.26 19.42
CA ALA A 495 -10.76 -22.63 18.71
C ALA A 495 -11.47 -23.79 19.41
N ASP A 496 -10.74 -24.81 19.85
CA ASP A 496 -11.25 -25.93 20.65
C ASP A 496 -11.88 -25.45 21.97
N LEU A 497 -11.29 -24.45 22.64
CA LEU A 497 -11.91 -23.83 23.83
C LEU A 497 -13.27 -23.18 23.53
N VAL A 498 -13.43 -22.57 22.35
CA VAL A 498 -14.70 -21.95 21.94
C VAL A 498 -15.72 -23.02 21.58
N GLU A 499 -15.30 -24.12 20.98
CA GLU A 499 -16.16 -25.26 20.63
C GLU A 499 -16.48 -26.17 21.82
N GLY A 500 -15.74 -26.04 22.94
CA GLY A 500 -15.93 -26.83 24.16
C GLY A 500 -15.10 -28.12 24.23
N HIS A 501 -14.15 -28.31 23.32
CA HIS A 501 -13.26 -29.47 23.26
C HIS A 501 -12.04 -29.30 24.19
N MET A 502 -12.25 -29.38 25.51
CA MET A 502 -11.23 -29.07 26.52
C MET A 502 -9.98 -29.98 26.45
N ASP A 503 -10.17 -31.30 26.25
CA ASP A 503 -9.06 -32.26 26.15
C ASP A 503 -8.14 -31.98 24.96
N ASP A 504 -8.71 -31.53 23.84
CA ASP A 504 -7.95 -31.24 22.62
C ASP A 504 -7.27 -29.88 22.71
N ALA A 505 -7.95 -28.89 23.32
CA ALA A 505 -7.34 -27.62 23.68
C ALA A 505 -6.12 -27.79 24.59
N GLU A 506 -6.20 -28.65 25.61
CA GLU A 506 -5.08 -28.92 26.51
C GLU A 506 -3.87 -29.48 25.76
N LYS A 507 -4.08 -30.51 24.92
CA LYS A 507 -3.00 -31.11 24.11
C LYS A 507 -2.35 -30.07 23.20
N ALA A 508 -3.15 -29.28 22.50
CA ALA A 508 -2.68 -28.27 21.58
C ALA A 508 -1.90 -27.15 22.30
N PHE A 509 -2.36 -26.68 23.48
CA PHE A 509 -1.59 -25.72 24.27
C PHE A 509 -0.27 -26.28 24.80
N ARG A 510 -0.22 -27.55 25.22
CA ARG A 510 1.04 -28.20 25.62
C ARG A 510 2.03 -28.26 24.45
N GLU A 511 1.53 -28.54 23.24
CA GLU A 511 2.36 -28.55 22.04
C GLU A 511 2.83 -27.14 21.65
N THR A 512 1.98 -26.11 21.82
CA THR A 512 2.41 -24.72 21.69
C THR A 512 3.54 -24.38 22.65
N VAL A 513 3.43 -24.70 23.94
CA VAL A 513 4.49 -24.44 24.92
C VAL A 513 5.78 -25.17 24.54
N ARG A 514 5.68 -26.40 24.02
CA ARG A 514 6.84 -27.20 23.62
C ARG A 514 7.57 -26.62 22.41
N LEU A 515 6.82 -26.07 21.45
CA LEU A 515 7.33 -25.63 20.16
C LEU A 515 7.65 -24.12 20.10
N SER A 516 6.98 -23.31 20.93
CA SER A 516 7.03 -21.86 20.83
C SER A 516 8.37 -21.31 21.32
N GLN A 517 8.89 -20.34 20.56
CA GLN A 517 9.99 -19.48 20.98
C GLN A 517 9.50 -18.07 21.35
N ASP A 518 8.20 -17.81 21.21
CA ASP A 518 7.58 -16.53 21.60
C ASP A 518 7.19 -16.56 23.09
N PRO A 519 7.80 -15.68 23.91
CA PRO A 519 7.45 -15.56 25.32
C PRO A 519 5.98 -15.24 25.56
N ARG A 520 5.34 -14.43 24.71
CA ARG A 520 3.93 -14.04 24.93
C ARG A 520 2.99 -15.21 24.69
N MET A 521 3.16 -15.91 23.56
CA MET A 521 2.38 -17.10 23.25
C MET A 521 2.57 -18.20 24.30
N SER A 522 3.80 -18.40 24.77
CA SER A 522 4.10 -19.37 25.83
C SER A 522 3.43 -19.00 27.16
N ALA A 523 3.48 -17.72 27.55
CA ALA A 523 2.83 -17.22 28.77
C ALA A 523 1.31 -17.41 28.72
N TRP A 524 0.65 -17.04 27.61
CA TRP A 524 -0.78 -17.25 27.44
C TRP A 524 -1.16 -18.73 27.40
N SER A 525 -0.35 -19.59 26.78
CA SER A 525 -0.61 -21.04 26.75
C SER A 525 -0.60 -21.64 28.16
N HIS A 526 0.38 -21.29 28.99
CA HIS A 526 0.39 -21.68 30.40
C HIS A 526 -0.83 -21.14 31.18
N ILE A 527 -1.26 -19.90 30.90
CA ILE A 527 -2.48 -19.35 31.53
C ILE A 527 -3.73 -20.13 31.11
N TYR A 528 -3.87 -20.49 29.83
CA TYR A 528 -5.01 -21.27 29.36
C TYR A 528 -5.00 -22.69 29.91
N LEU A 529 -3.84 -23.36 29.95
CA LEU A 529 -3.68 -24.66 30.62
C LEU A 529 -4.11 -24.60 32.08
N GLY A 530 -3.68 -23.56 32.81
CA GLY A 530 -4.13 -23.36 34.19
C GLY A 530 -5.64 -23.19 34.33
N ARG A 531 -6.31 -22.57 33.35
CA ARG A 531 -7.77 -22.39 33.37
C ARG A 531 -8.51 -23.68 33.06
N ILE A 532 -8.02 -24.47 32.12
CA ILE A 532 -8.56 -25.80 31.78
C ILE A 532 -8.48 -26.70 33.01
N LEU A 533 -7.30 -26.79 33.63
CA LEU A 533 -7.07 -27.61 34.83
C LEU A 533 -7.90 -27.14 36.04
N ASP A 534 -8.16 -25.84 36.18
CA ASP A 534 -9.06 -25.32 37.21
C ASP A 534 -10.52 -25.78 37.00
N VAL A 535 -10.97 -25.84 35.74
CA VAL A 535 -12.30 -26.33 35.36
C VAL A 535 -12.42 -27.84 35.58
N GLU A 536 -11.33 -28.57 35.41
CA GLU A 536 -11.21 -30.02 35.67
C GLU A 536 -10.98 -30.35 37.16
N GLU A 537 -11.01 -29.35 38.04
CA GLU A 537 -10.78 -29.47 39.48
C GLU A 537 -9.34 -29.93 39.86
N GLU A 538 -8.39 -29.88 38.93
CA GLU A 538 -6.97 -30.19 39.12
C GLU A 538 -6.15 -28.98 39.61
N ARG A 539 -6.57 -28.43 40.75
CA ARG A 539 -6.10 -27.12 41.24
C ARG A 539 -4.58 -27.02 41.43
N ASP A 540 -3.93 -28.07 41.91
CA ASP A 540 -2.49 -28.04 42.18
C ASP A 540 -1.69 -27.91 40.88
N GLN A 541 -2.13 -28.57 39.82
CA GLN A 541 -1.52 -28.47 38.50
C GLN A 541 -1.82 -27.12 37.85
N ALA A 542 -3.06 -26.63 37.98
CA ALA A 542 -3.45 -25.31 37.51
C ALA A 542 -2.54 -24.20 38.08
N VAL A 543 -2.30 -24.23 39.40
CA VAL A 543 -1.40 -23.27 40.07
C VAL A 543 0.04 -23.40 39.58
N ALA A 544 0.50 -24.59 39.23
CA ALA A 544 1.83 -24.78 38.65
C ALA A 544 1.95 -24.11 37.28
N GLU A 545 0.95 -24.26 36.42
CA GLU A 545 0.90 -23.63 35.09
C GLU A 545 0.84 -22.09 35.20
N TYR A 546 0.02 -21.53 36.09
CA TYR A 546 0.02 -20.07 36.30
C TYR A 546 1.36 -19.54 36.83
N LYS A 547 2.05 -20.30 37.69
CA LYS A 547 3.41 -19.93 38.12
C LYS A 547 4.39 -20.02 36.96
N ALA A 548 4.28 -21.02 36.09
CA ALA A 548 5.09 -21.13 34.89
C ALA A 548 4.90 -19.90 33.98
N ALA A 549 3.67 -19.44 33.77
CA ALA A 549 3.40 -18.21 33.02
C ALA A 549 4.13 -16.97 33.59
N LEU A 550 4.21 -16.84 34.91
CA LEU A 550 4.96 -15.75 35.57
C LEU A 550 6.48 -15.84 35.37
N THR A 551 7.02 -17.04 35.10
CA THR A 551 8.44 -17.25 34.82
C THR A 551 8.84 -16.97 33.38
N VAL A 552 7.89 -17.02 32.43
CA VAL A 552 8.14 -16.75 31.00
C VAL A 552 8.52 -15.28 30.76
N ARG A 553 8.03 -14.36 31.59
CA ARG A 553 8.41 -12.92 31.61
C ARG A 553 8.33 -12.25 30.22
N ASP A 554 7.17 -12.35 29.57
CA ASP A 554 6.88 -11.69 28.28
C ASP A 554 6.86 -10.14 28.35
N GLY A 555 6.98 -9.56 29.55
CA GLY A 555 7.05 -8.11 29.77
C GLY A 555 5.71 -7.40 29.76
N GLN A 556 4.60 -8.13 29.64
CA GLN A 556 3.27 -7.54 29.45
C GLN A 556 2.45 -7.54 30.76
N PRO A 557 1.73 -6.45 31.07
CA PRO A 557 1.00 -6.35 32.33
C PRO A 557 -0.24 -7.25 32.40
N ASP A 558 -0.83 -7.60 31.25
CA ASP A 558 -2.06 -8.39 31.14
C ASP A 558 -1.84 -9.87 31.50
N THR A 559 -0.81 -10.50 30.92
CA THR A 559 -0.40 -11.90 31.21
C THR A 559 0.00 -12.06 32.66
N LYS A 560 0.78 -11.10 33.20
CA LYS A 560 1.14 -11.07 34.62
C LYS A 560 -0.10 -10.99 35.50
N ALA A 561 -1.02 -10.07 35.25
CA ALA A 561 -2.23 -9.92 36.04
C ALA A 561 -3.13 -11.17 35.97
N ALA A 562 -3.28 -11.77 34.78
CA ALA A 562 -4.06 -12.98 34.57
C ALA A 562 -3.46 -14.18 35.32
N ALA A 563 -2.14 -14.38 35.24
CA ALA A 563 -1.45 -15.45 35.95
C ALA A 563 -1.48 -15.24 37.48
N GLU A 564 -1.23 -14.02 37.98
CA GLU A 564 -1.34 -13.72 39.42
C GLU A 564 -2.76 -13.95 39.95
N LYS A 565 -3.79 -13.64 39.15
CA LYS A 565 -5.18 -13.92 39.50
C LYS A 565 -5.44 -15.43 39.59
N GLY A 566 -4.97 -16.20 38.61
CA GLY A 566 -5.09 -17.66 38.58
C GLY A 566 -4.38 -18.35 39.75
N VAL A 567 -3.22 -17.86 40.19
CA VAL A 567 -2.55 -18.37 41.40
C VAL A 567 -3.40 -18.13 42.65
N LYS A 568 -4.06 -16.95 42.76
CA LYS A 568 -4.83 -16.56 43.95
C LYS A 568 -6.17 -17.29 44.07
N ALA A 569 -6.88 -17.49 42.96
CA ALA A 569 -8.22 -18.08 42.95
C ALA A 569 -8.42 -18.98 41.71
N PRO A 570 -9.21 -20.07 41.83
CA PRO A 570 -9.53 -20.92 40.70
C PRO A 570 -10.33 -20.16 39.65
N PHE A 571 -10.02 -20.43 38.38
CA PHE A 571 -10.83 -19.98 37.27
C PHE A 571 -12.18 -20.70 37.27
N THR A 572 -13.25 -19.97 36.97
CA THR A 572 -14.60 -20.52 36.81
C THR A 572 -15.18 -19.98 35.52
N LEU A 573 -15.88 -20.82 34.76
CA LEU A 573 -16.52 -20.41 33.52
C LEU A 573 -17.59 -19.34 33.83
N PRO A 574 -17.70 -18.28 33.01
CA PRO A 574 -18.83 -17.35 33.12
C PRO A 574 -20.15 -18.12 32.97
N LYS A 575 -21.07 -17.97 33.93
CA LYS A 575 -22.43 -18.52 33.80
C LYS A 575 -23.11 -17.85 32.61
N HIS A 576 -23.43 -18.60 31.56
CA HIS A 576 -24.41 -18.17 30.57
C HIS A 576 -25.76 -18.04 31.28
N GLU A 577 -26.31 -16.83 31.36
CA GLU A 577 -27.72 -16.65 31.71
C GLU A 577 -28.56 -17.14 30.52
N GLU A 578 -28.82 -18.44 30.48
CA GLU A 578 -29.90 -19.01 29.70
C GLU A 578 -31.20 -18.78 30.47
N SER A 579 -32.04 -17.90 29.92
CA SER A 579 -33.43 -17.76 30.32
C SER A 579 -34.22 -18.97 29.81
N ASP A 580 -34.28 -20.05 30.59
CA ASP A 580 -35.30 -21.09 30.44
C ASP A 580 -35.81 -21.48 31.82
N SER A 581 -37.04 -21.04 32.13
CA SER A 581 -37.79 -21.48 33.29
C SER A 581 -39.07 -22.17 32.81
N ASP A 582 -38.95 -23.44 32.45
CA ASP A 582 -40.06 -24.38 32.41
C ASP A 582 -39.81 -25.47 33.46
N ALA A 583 -40.45 -25.33 34.61
CA ALA A 583 -40.69 -26.42 35.55
C ALA A 583 -42.11 -26.27 36.10
N GLU A 584 -42.97 -27.21 35.71
CA GLU A 584 -44.39 -27.30 36.07
C GLU A 584 -44.63 -27.65 37.55
N ASP A 585 -45.61 -26.94 38.11
CA ASP A 585 -46.68 -27.31 39.06
C ASP A 585 -46.47 -28.39 40.15
N ASP A 586 -46.62 -27.96 41.41
CA ASP A 586 -47.43 -28.68 42.40
C ASP A 586 -47.93 -27.74 43.53
N GLY A 587 -49.17 -27.24 43.41
CA GLY A 587 -50.19 -27.35 44.48
C GLY A 587 -50.29 -26.33 45.65
N LYS A 588 -51.22 -25.36 45.48
CA LYS A 588 -52.30 -24.93 46.43
C LYS A 588 -52.16 -23.61 47.28
N ALA A 589 -52.61 -22.50 46.67
CA ALA A 589 -53.48 -21.34 47.07
C ALA A 589 -53.79 -21.01 48.57
N PRO A 590 -54.16 -19.75 48.97
CA PRO A 590 -54.96 -18.76 48.19
C PRO A 590 -54.75 -17.22 48.40
N ALA A 591 -55.49 -16.46 47.56
CA ALA A 591 -56.15 -15.15 47.79
C ALA A 591 -55.51 -13.83 47.25
N LYS A 592 -56.24 -13.19 46.31
CA LYS A 592 -56.16 -11.76 45.91
C LYS A 592 -56.61 -10.83 47.05
N PRO A 593 -56.20 -9.55 47.04
CA PRO A 593 -57.13 -8.51 46.54
C PRO A 593 -56.51 -7.38 45.69
N GLN A 594 -57.43 -6.74 44.96
CA GLN A 594 -57.42 -5.53 44.11
C GLN A 594 -56.80 -4.23 44.64
N GLY A 595 -56.51 -3.32 43.68
CA GLY A 595 -56.68 -1.85 43.77
C GLY A 595 -55.36 -1.05 43.82
N THR A 596 -55.14 0.09 43.18
CA THR A 596 -55.97 1.13 42.51
C THR A 596 -55.01 2.09 41.74
N ALA A 597 -55.23 2.38 40.46
CA ALA A 597 -55.81 3.62 39.89
C ALA A 597 -54.85 4.83 39.69
N SER A 598 -54.70 5.24 38.42
CA SER A 598 -54.41 6.62 37.98
C SER A 598 -55.63 7.14 37.22
N PRO A 599 -56.04 8.42 37.35
CA PRO A 599 -57.22 8.93 36.69
C PRO A 599 -56.94 9.47 35.29
N ASP A 600 -58.00 9.35 34.50
CA ASP A 600 -58.18 9.61 33.09
C ASP A 600 -58.89 10.96 32.87
N SER A 601 -58.68 11.56 31.68
CA SER A 601 -59.63 12.44 30.98
C SER A 601 -58.98 12.83 29.65
N GLY A 602 -59.54 12.66 28.45
CA GLY A 602 -60.86 12.23 28.04
C GLY A 602 -61.10 12.78 26.62
N SER A 603 -61.22 11.87 25.64
CA SER A 603 -62.03 11.94 24.40
C SER A 603 -62.09 13.24 23.55
N THR A 604 -61.85 13.13 22.23
CA THR A 604 -62.86 12.98 21.15
C THR A 604 -62.41 13.65 19.82
N GLN A 605 -62.37 12.84 18.75
CA GLN A 605 -62.75 13.07 17.34
C GLN A 605 -62.30 14.30 16.49
N ALA A 606 -61.91 13.92 15.28
CA ALA A 606 -62.28 14.45 13.95
C ALA A 606 -61.47 15.60 13.31
N ALA A 607 -60.99 15.31 12.09
CA ALA A 607 -60.53 16.25 11.07
C ALA A 607 -61.67 17.17 10.57
N PRO A 608 -61.34 18.29 9.89
CA PRO A 608 -61.36 18.21 8.42
C PRO A 608 -60.33 19.07 7.67
N GLN A 609 -60.11 18.67 6.41
CA GLN A 609 -59.56 19.48 5.32
C GLN A 609 -60.42 20.73 5.06
N ASN A 610 -59.81 21.88 4.72
CA ASN A 610 -60.30 22.68 3.59
C ASN A 610 -59.29 23.71 3.05
N SER A 611 -59.07 23.62 1.74
CA SER A 611 -58.89 24.66 0.72
C SER A 611 -58.58 26.14 1.09
N GLN A 612 -57.49 26.63 0.47
CA GLN A 612 -57.33 27.90 -0.28
C GLN A 612 -58.53 28.89 -0.37
N PRO A 613 -58.26 30.22 -0.43
CA PRO A 613 -58.03 30.85 -1.74
C PRO A 613 -57.00 32.00 -1.81
N GLN A 614 -56.64 32.25 -3.06
CA GLN A 614 -55.88 33.35 -3.64
C GLN A 614 -56.14 34.75 -3.05
N ARG A 615 -55.06 35.52 -2.84
CA ARG A 615 -54.77 36.75 -3.60
C ARG A 615 -53.30 37.12 -3.50
#